data_AF-A0A1I8GDK4-F1
#
_entry.id   AF-A0A1I8GDK4-F1
#
_cell.length_a   1.000
_cell.length_b   1.000
_cell.length_c   1.000
_cell.angle_alpha   90.00
_cell.angle_beta   90.00
_cell.angle_gamma   90.00
#
_symmetry.space_group_name_H-M   'P 1'
#
loop_
_entity.id
_entity.type
_entity.pdbx_description
1 polymer ?
#
loop_
_entity_poly.entity_id
_entity_poly.type
_entity_poly.pdbx_seq_one_letter_code
_entity_poly.pdbx_strand_id
1 'polypeptide(L)'
;MQKQTLLLLPLLILLDCPAEVKAEQFRLLCLLPQDSPYQFDHSLVAPSTDLVMDSLTARGLNKHFSLNISFENSTCSNRAALPAMEYYYSGRVDGFLGLACPESCSQVVQYSGERWNKPVVSIGAVEMAFRDSANIQYRHDIFVRVSFDSGELIHSIVKAIFLPNAWRKFFGMFTWSHGYAKNSGNLFMQGFNWVRQRMNMKADYFDTQNRTFTEEEITNTLKQRIASKYSGKNESEPSESSRSNIEKPNRF
;
A
#
# COMPACT_ATOMS: atom_id res chain seq x y z
N MET A 1 64.28 49.15 -23.60
CA MET A 1 62.98 49.50 -22.96
C MET A 1 61.88 49.02 -23.88
N GLN A 2 61.35 47.82 -23.64
CA GLN A 2 60.51 47.10 -24.60
C GLN A 2 59.19 46.69 -23.94
N LYS A 3 58.12 47.07 -24.63
CA LYS A 3 56.68 46.94 -24.34
C LYS A 3 56.26 45.55 -23.84
N GLN A 4 55.63 45.49 -22.67
CA GLN A 4 54.81 44.36 -22.22
C GLN A 4 53.62 44.89 -21.40
N THR A 5 52.54 45.31 -22.06
CA THR A 5 51.31 45.72 -21.33
C THR A 5 50.02 45.46 -22.11
N LEU A 6 50.00 44.61 -23.13
CA LEU A 6 48.80 44.49 -23.97
C LEU A 6 48.47 43.03 -24.34
N LEU A 7 48.26 42.17 -23.34
CA LEU A 7 47.76 40.80 -23.58
C LEU A 7 46.67 40.32 -22.58
N LEU A 8 46.22 41.16 -21.63
CA LEU A 8 45.21 40.75 -20.64
C LEU A 8 43.75 41.11 -21.01
N LEU A 9 43.53 41.95 -22.03
CA LEU A 9 42.18 42.39 -22.41
C LEU A 9 41.35 41.43 -23.27
N PRO A 10 41.88 40.50 -24.10
CA PRO A 10 41.02 39.57 -24.84
C PRO A 10 40.49 38.41 -23.97
N LEU A 11 41.10 38.16 -22.81
CA LEU A 11 40.73 37.03 -21.94
C LEU A 11 39.51 37.33 -21.06
N LEU A 12 39.23 38.61 -20.77
CA LEU A 12 38.11 39.04 -19.93
C LEU A 12 36.78 39.14 -20.69
N ILE A 13 36.79 39.18 -22.02
CA ILE A 13 35.56 39.28 -22.84
C ILE A 13 34.93 37.89 -23.09
N LEU A 14 35.62 36.79 -22.77
CA LEU A 14 35.08 35.43 -22.83
C LEU A 14 34.38 34.98 -21.54
N LEU A 15 34.31 35.82 -20.51
CA LEU A 15 33.71 35.48 -19.21
C LEU A 15 32.26 35.99 -19.01
N ASP A 16 31.73 36.78 -19.94
CA ASP A 16 30.30 37.20 -19.94
C ASP A 16 29.45 36.32 -20.87
N CYS A 17 29.67 35.00 -20.81
CA CYS A 17 28.59 34.09 -21.20
C CYS A 17 27.72 33.95 -19.94
N PRO A 18 26.48 34.47 -19.89
CA PRO A 18 25.58 34.07 -18.84
C PRO A 18 25.47 32.55 -18.97
N ALA A 19 26.11 31.82 -18.06
CA ALA A 19 25.91 30.40 -17.94
C ALA A 19 24.41 30.24 -17.71
N GLU A 20 23.71 29.84 -18.77
CA GLU A 20 22.32 29.46 -18.69
C GLU A 20 22.26 28.40 -17.60
N VAL A 21 21.72 28.78 -16.43
CA VAL A 21 21.64 27.88 -15.28
C VAL A 21 20.71 26.77 -15.72
N LYS A 22 21.31 25.70 -16.25
CA LYS A 22 20.58 24.57 -16.79
C LYS A 22 19.81 23.98 -15.62
N ALA A 23 18.48 24.12 -15.66
CA ALA A 23 17.60 23.57 -14.65
C ALA A 23 17.98 22.10 -14.42
N GLU A 24 18.28 21.76 -13.17
CA GLU A 24 18.68 20.40 -12.80
C GLU A 24 17.55 19.43 -13.19
N GLN A 25 17.86 18.36 -13.91
CA GLN A 25 16.85 17.39 -14.32
C GLN A 25 16.85 16.21 -13.36
N PHE A 26 15.74 16.01 -12.66
CA PHE A 26 15.51 14.84 -11.82
C PHE A 26 14.74 13.77 -12.59
N ARG A 27 15.32 12.57 -12.67
CA ARG A 27 14.73 11.42 -13.37
C ARG A 27 14.13 10.47 -12.35
N LEU A 28 12.81 10.35 -12.38
CA LEU A 28 12.05 9.55 -11.43
C LEU A 28 11.49 8.33 -12.14
N LEU A 29 11.65 7.15 -11.53
CA LEU A 29 11.01 5.93 -12.01
C LEU A 29 9.76 5.66 -11.18
N CYS A 30 8.60 5.74 -11.81
CA CYS A 30 7.31 5.39 -11.22
C CYS A 30 6.94 3.94 -11.54
N LEU A 31 6.91 3.09 -10.51
CA LEU A 31 6.59 1.67 -10.62
C LEU A 31 5.14 1.45 -10.20
N LEU A 32 4.25 1.23 -11.17
CA LEU A 32 2.82 1.06 -10.94
C LEU A 32 2.33 -0.24 -11.59
N PRO A 33 1.29 -0.91 -11.05
CA PRO A 33 0.66 -1.99 -11.79
C PRO A 33 0.08 -1.47 -13.10
N GLN A 34 0.08 -2.31 -14.14
CA GLN A 34 -0.57 -2.05 -15.42
C GLN A 34 -1.64 -3.11 -15.67
N ASP A 35 -2.70 -2.73 -16.39
CA ASP A 35 -3.84 -3.58 -16.73
C ASP A 35 -4.45 -4.26 -15.49
N SER A 36 -4.54 -3.49 -14.40
CA SER A 36 -4.91 -3.98 -13.09
C SER A 36 -6.25 -3.41 -12.62
N PRO A 37 -7.06 -4.20 -11.88
CA PRO A 37 -8.27 -3.68 -11.23
C PRO A 37 -7.96 -2.76 -10.03
N TYR A 38 -6.68 -2.57 -9.67
CA TYR A 38 -6.31 -1.72 -8.53
C TYR A 38 -6.51 -0.23 -8.84
N GLN A 39 -6.94 0.52 -7.82
CA GLN A 39 -7.12 1.99 -7.89
C GLN A 39 -5.82 2.79 -8.16
N PHE A 40 -4.66 2.12 -8.16
CA PHE A 40 -3.35 2.70 -8.43
C PHE A 40 -2.77 2.23 -9.77
N ASP A 41 -3.62 1.71 -10.65
CA ASP A 41 -3.21 1.34 -12.00
C ASP A 41 -2.59 2.53 -12.75
N HIS A 42 -1.58 2.23 -13.56
CA HIS A 42 -0.89 3.20 -14.40
C HIS A 42 -1.86 4.09 -15.20
N SER A 43 -2.93 3.53 -15.77
CA SER A 43 -3.91 4.28 -16.57
C SER A 43 -4.64 5.37 -15.78
N LEU A 44 -4.76 5.20 -14.45
CA LEU A 44 -5.44 6.14 -13.56
C LEU A 44 -4.47 7.18 -13.00
N VAL A 45 -3.20 6.82 -12.81
CA VAL A 45 -2.20 7.67 -12.16
C VAL A 45 -1.37 8.46 -13.16
N ALA A 46 -1.01 7.89 -14.32
CA ALA A 46 -0.15 8.54 -15.31
C ALA A 46 -0.68 9.92 -15.77
N PRO A 47 -1.99 10.14 -15.97
CA PRO A 47 -2.51 11.47 -16.33
C PRO A 47 -2.22 12.56 -15.29
N SER A 48 -1.92 12.20 -14.04
CA SER A 48 -1.57 13.17 -13.00
C SER A 48 -0.22 13.85 -13.22
N THR A 49 0.65 13.34 -14.10
CA THR A 49 1.92 14.00 -14.42
C THR A 49 1.69 15.37 -15.04
N ASP A 50 0.68 15.52 -15.88
CA ASP A 50 0.37 16.80 -16.51
C ASP A 50 -0.03 17.83 -15.45
N LEU A 51 -0.87 17.43 -14.48
CA LEU A 51 -1.24 18.26 -13.34
C LEU A 51 -0.04 18.65 -12.48
N VAL A 52 0.92 17.74 -12.30
CA VAL A 52 2.17 18.03 -11.58
C VAL A 52 2.98 19.08 -12.34
N MET A 53 3.15 18.91 -13.65
CA MET A 53 3.93 19.85 -14.47
C MET A 53 3.27 21.23 -14.56
N ASP A 54 1.94 21.28 -14.67
CA ASP A 54 1.16 22.52 -14.61
C ASP A 54 1.35 23.23 -13.27
N SER A 55 1.27 22.49 -12.15
CA SER A 55 1.48 23.02 -10.81
C SER A 55 2.91 23.56 -10.60
N LEU A 56 3.92 22.85 -11.10
CA LEU A 56 5.32 23.32 -11.07
C LEU A 56 5.50 24.60 -11.87
N THR A 57 4.87 24.68 -13.06
CA THR A 57 4.92 25.85 -13.93
C THR A 57 4.21 27.05 -13.30
N ALA A 58 3.01 26.85 -12.77
CA ALA A 58 2.24 27.90 -12.08
C ALA A 58 2.99 28.47 -10.87
N ARG A 59 3.76 27.64 -10.17
CA ARG A 59 4.62 28.04 -9.04
C ARG A 59 5.98 28.59 -9.46
N GLY A 60 6.30 28.61 -10.75
CA GLY A 60 7.60 29.02 -11.29
C GLY A 60 8.77 28.11 -10.93
N LEU A 61 8.50 26.90 -10.41
CA LEU A 61 9.51 25.95 -9.96
C LEU A 61 10.25 25.26 -11.11
N ASN A 62 9.61 25.17 -12.26
CA ASN A 62 10.19 24.64 -13.50
C ASN A 62 11.43 25.43 -14.00
N LYS A 63 11.65 26.64 -13.49
CA LYS A 63 12.85 27.45 -13.77
C LYS A 63 14.08 26.98 -12.98
N HIS A 64 13.86 26.26 -11.88
CA HIS A 64 14.93 25.80 -10.99
C HIS A 64 15.31 24.35 -11.26
N PHE A 65 14.33 23.52 -11.59
CA PHE A 65 14.54 22.11 -11.93
C PHE A 65 13.48 21.62 -12.92
N SER A 66 13.77 20.51 -13.58
CA SER A 66 12.80 19.77 -14.40
C SER A 66 12.62 18.36 -13.86
N LEU A 67 11.42 17.81 -14.01
CA LEU A 67 11.13 16.41 -13.69
C LEU A 67 10.95 15.62 -14.98
N ASN A 68 11.56 14.44 -15.02
CA ASN A 68 11.28 13.43 -16.02
C ASN A 68 10.78 12.19 -15.28
N ILE A 69 9.52 11.81 -15.51
CA ILE A 69 8.90 10.66 -14.85
C ILE A 69 8.75 9.56 -15.90
N SER A 70 9.50 8.47 -15.72
CA SER A 70 9.35 7.25 -16.50
C SER A 70 8.44 6.27 -15.76
N PHE A 71 7.71 5.44 -16.50
CA PHE A 71 6.78 4.46 -15.93
C PHE A 71 7.19 3.04 -16.32
N GLU A 72 7.13 2.13 -15.35
CA GLU A 72 7.36 0.70 -15.57
C GLU A 72 6.33 -0.12 -14.81
N ASN A 73 6.04 -1.31 -15.32
CA ASN A 73 5.08 -2.21 -14.69
C ASN A 73 5.67 -2.81 -13.40
N SER A 74 5.09 -2.48 -12.25
CA SER A 74 5.47 -3.09 -10.97
C SER A 74 5.00 -4.55 -10.85
N THR A 75 4.03 -4.97 -11.67
CA THR A 75 3.31 -6.25 -11.59
C THR A 75 2.67 -6.52 -10.22
N CYS A 76 2.59 -5.50 -9.35
CA CYS A 76 2.20 -5.64 -7.94
C CYS A 76 2.93 -6.80 -7.24
N SER A 77 4.21 -7.01 -7.57
CA SER A 77 4.98 -8.15 -7.07
C SER A 77 6.44 -7.78 -6.85
N ASN A 78 7.21 -8.70 -6.25
CA ASN A 78 8.65 -8.56 -6.07
C ASN A 78 9.43 -8.40 -7.39
N ARG A 79 8.82 -8.72 -8.54
CA ARG A 79 9.42 -8.50 -9.87
C ARG A 79 9.62 -7.03 -10.22
N ALA A 80 8.97 -6.10 -9.52
CA ALA A 80 9.23 -4.66 -9.65
C ALA A 80 10.70 -4.27 -9.43
N ALA A 81 11.46 -5.11 -8.71
CA ALA A 81 12.89 -4.88 -8.49
C ALA A 81 13.72 -4.95 -9.79
N LEU A 82 13.27 -5.69 -10.80
CA LEU A 82 14.00 -5.86 -12.06
C LEU A 82 14.12 -4.54 -12.85
N PRO A 83 13.01 -3.86 -13.24
CA PRO A 83 13.12 -2.57 -13.89
C PRO A 83 13.80 -1.53 -12.99
N ALA A 84 13.60 -1.58 -11.66
CA ALA A 84 14.31 -0.69 -10.73
C ALA A 84 15.84 -0.85 -10.81
N MET A 85 16.33 -2.09 -10.81
CA MET A 85 17.75 -2.42 -10.98
C MET A 85 18.27 -1.93 -12.33
N GLU A 86 17.54 -2.18 -13.42
CA GLU A 86 17.95 -1.76 -14.76
C GLU A 86 18.12 -0.24 -14.85
N TYR A 87 17.17 0.54 -14.33
CA TYR A 87 17.27 2.00 -14.32
C TYR A 87 18.40 2.48 -13.40
N TYR A 88 18.61 1.85 -12.24
CA TYR A 88 19.70 2.19 -11.34
C TYR A 88 21.07 1.95 -11.97
N TYR A 89 21.33 0.73 -12.46
CA TYR A 89 22.63 0.35 -13.01
C TYR A 89 22.94 1.03 -14.35
N SER A 90 21.92 1.44 -15.11
CA SER A 90 22.10 2.28 -16.30
C SER A 90 22.24 3.78 -15.98
N GLY A 91 22.18 4.16 -14.70
CA GLY A 91 22.31 5.54 -14.26
C GLY A 91 21.17 6.44 -14.75
N ARG A 92 19.97 5.89 -14.99
CA ARG A 92 18.79 6.58 -15.54
C ARG A 92 17.78 7.04 -14.48
N VAL A 93 18.07 6.85 -13.19
CA VAL A 93 17.14 7.17 -12.10
C VAL A 93 17.83 7.86 -10.92
N ASP A 94 17.14 8.88 -10.42
CA ASP A 94 17.51 9.69 -9.28
C ASP A 94 16.58 9.44 -8.09
N GLY A 95 15.40 8.84 -8.29
CA GLY A 95 14.49 8.40 -7.23
C GLY A 95 13.35 7.52 -7.75
N PHE A 96 12.68 6.82 -6.84
CA PHE A 96 11.58 5.89 -7.15
C PHE A 96 10.24 6.41 -6.61
N LEU A 97 9.17 6.20 -7.38
CA LEU A 97 7.80 6.61 -7.07
C LEU A 97 6.81 5.44 -7.30
N GLY A 98 5.56 5.59 -6.84
CA GLY A 98 4.48 4.64 -7.12
C GLY A 98 4.47 3.51 -6.08
N LEU A 99 5.04 2.36 -6.40
CA LEU A 99 5.25 1.23 -5.48
C LEU A 99 4.05 0.96 -4.57
N ALA A 100 2.87 0.84 -5.18
CA ALA A 100 1.61 0.81 -4.45
C ALA A 100 1.40 -0.49 -3.63
N CYS A 101 2.03 -1.58 -4.03
CA CYS A 101 1.89 -2.89 -3.39
C CYS A 101 3.06 -3.18 -2.43
N PRO A 102 2.84 -3.89 -1.31
CA PRO A 102 3.91 -4.22 -0.36
C PRO A 102 5.04 -5.01 -1.00
N GLU A 103 4.73 -5.99 -1.85
CA GLU A 103 5.72 -6.86 -2.47
C GLU A 103 6.66 -6.08 -3.39
N SER A 104 6.11 -5.16 -4.20
CA SER A 104 6.91 -4.32 -5.09
C SER A 104 7.73 -3.29 -4.31
N CYS A 105 7.13 -2.67 -3.29
CA CYS A 105 7.77 -1.66 -2.47
C CYS A 105 8.92 -2.21 -1.63
N SER A 106 8.71 -3.36 -0.97
CA SER A 106 9.66 -3.91 0.00
C SER A 106 11.05 -4.14 -0.57
N GLN A 107 11.15 -4.64 -1.81
CA GLN A 107 12.44 -4.90 -2.45
C GLN A 107 13.16 -3.61 -2.82
N VAL A 108 12.46 -2.69 -3.50
CA VAL A 108 13.05 -1.41 -3.95
C VAL A 108 13.55 -0.58 -2.79
N VAL A 109 12.80 -0.54 -1.68
CA VAL A 109 13.16 0.18 -0.46
C VAL A 109 14.38 -0.43 0.22
N GLN A 110 14.46 -1.77 0.31
CA GLN A 110 15.62 -2.46 0.88
C GLN A 110 16.90 -2.17 0.08
N TYR A 111 16.88 -2.33 -1.24
CA TYR A 111 18.05 -2.03 -2.07
C TYR A 111 18.44 -0.55 -2.06
N SER A 112 17.45 0.33 -2.01
CA SER A 112 17.68 1.77 -1.91
C SER A 112 18.33 2.17 -0.60
N GLY A 113 17.91 1.55 0.51
CA GLY A 113 18.46 1.79 1.83
C GLY A 113 19.89 1.29 1.96
N GLU A 114 20.17 0.09 1.45
CA GLU A 114 21.46 -0.59 1.62
C GLU A 114 22.53 -0.13 0.62
N ARG A 115 22.17 0.01 -0.67
CA ARG A 115 23.18 0.14 -1.74
C ARG A 115 22.95 1.32 -2.67
N TRP A 116 21.73 1.55 -3.12
CA TRP A 116 21.50 2.53 -4.20
C TRP A 116 21.53 3.98 -3.71
N ASN A 117 21.20 4.21 -2.44
CA ASN A 117 21.09 5.53 -1.83
C ASN A 117 20.19 6.47 -2.68
N LYS A 118 19.01 5.96 -3.06
CA LYS A 118 18.01 6.70 -3.83
C LYS A 118 16.75 6.88 -2.99
N PRO A 119 16.11 8.06 -3.01
CA PRO A 119 14.85 8.27 -2.33
C PRO A 119 13.74 7.42 -2.97
N VAL A 120 12.83 6.95 -2.14
CA VAL A 120 11.68 6.13 -2.51
C VAL A 120 10.43 6.74 -1.89
N VAL A 121 9.45 7.09 -2.72
CA VAL A 121 8.14 7.57 -2.28
C VAL A 121 7.07 6.58 -2.74
N SER A 122 6.49 5.84 -1.80
CA SER A 122 5.36 4.96 -2.10
C SER A 122 4.03 5.71 -1.93
N ILE A 123 3.13 5.53 -2.90
CA ILE A 123 1.73 5.97 -2.81
C ILE A 123 0.81 4.93 -2.16
N GLY A 124 1.37 3.78 -1.76
CA GLY A 124 0.66 2.68 -1.13
C GLY A 124 1.53 2.02 -0.07
N ALA A 125 1.70 0.69 -0.18
CA ALA A 125 2.45 -0.11 0.79
C ALA A 125 1.98 0.18 2.23
N VAL A 126 0.65 0.14 2.42
CA VAL A 126 -0.06 0.56 3.64
C VAL A 126 0.26 -0.31 4.86
N GLU A 127 1.02 -1.37 4.67
CA GLU A 127 1.21 -2.40 5.67
C GLU A 127 2.02 -1.90 6.86
N MET A 128 1.56 -2.29 8.05
CA MET A 128 2.24 -2.00 9.31
C MET A 128 3.67 -2.57 9.36
N ALA A 129 3.99 -3.59 8.54
CA ALA A 129 5.34 -4.17 8.44
C ALA A 129 6.40 -3.12 8.06
N PHE A 130 6.04 -2.10 7.30
CA PHE A 130 6.95 -1.00 6.97
C PHE A 130 7.24 -0.07 8.16
N ARG A 131 6.56 -0.18 9.31
CA ARG A 131 6.92 0.61 10.52
C ARG A 131 8.11 0.07 11.28
N ASP A 132 8.36 -1.22 11.13
CA ASP A 132 9.36 -1.93 11.91
C ASP A 132 10.50 -2.33 10.98
N SER A 133 11.63 -1.65 11.14
CA SER A 133 12.83 -1.91 10.35
C SER A 133 13.41 -3.32 10.57
N ALA A 134 12.95 -4.06 11.60
CA ALA A 134 13.28 -5.47 11.76
C ALA A 134 12.56 -6.37 10.74
N ASN A 135 11.38 -5.96 10.25
CA ASN A 135 10.58 -6.72 9.28
C ASN A 135 10.92 -6.34 7.84
N ILE A 136 11.18 -5.06 7.56
CA ILE A 136 11.64 -4.57 6.27
C ILE A 136 12.83 -3.65 6.51
N GLN A 137 14.02 -4.08 6.11
CA GLN A 137 15.25 -3.37 6.42
C GLN A 137 15.46 -2.20 5.45
N TYR A 138 15.32 -0.97 5.94
CA TYR A 138 15.62 0.22 5.16
C TYR A 138 16.04 1.38 6.05
N ARG A 139 16.69 2.39 5.46
CA ARG A 139 17.03 3.62 6.17
C ARG A 139 15.87 4.59 6.14
N HIS A 140 15.47 5.12 7.30
CA HIS A 140 14.27 5.95 7.43
C HIS A 140 14.36 7.29 6.67
N ASP A 141 15.56 7.75 6.32
CA ASP A 141 15.81 9.00 5.59
C ASP A 141 15.58 8.90 4.08
N ILE A 142 15.48 7.67 3.53
CA ILE A 142 15.30 7.45 2.08
C ILE A 142 13.89 7.04 1.69
N PHE A 143 13.01 6.73 2.65
CA PHE A 143 11.70 6.15 2.36
C PHE A 143 10.56 6.94 2.98
N VAL A 144 9.59 7.32 2.15
CA VAL A 144 8.36 7.99 2.57
C VAL A 144 7.16 7.23 1.99
N ARG A 145 6.08 7.13 2.77
CA ARG A 145 4.78 6.63 2.33
C ARG A 145 3.76 7.75 2.45
N VAL A 146 2.96 7.95 1.41
CA VAL A 146 1.91 8.99 1.37
C VAL A 146 0.53 8.42 1.72
N SER A 147 0.40 7.09 1.77
CA SER A 147 -0.85 6.41 2.11
C SER A 147 -1.07 6.25 3.61
N PHE A 148 -2.22 5.72 4.00
CA PHE A 148 -2.52 5.40 5.39
C PHE A 148 -1.73 4.17 5.87
N ASP A 149 -1.58 4.06 7.19
CA ASP A 149 -1.04 2.86 7.82
C ASP A 149 -2.18 1.92 8.24
N SER A 150 -2.13 0.66 7.79
CA SER A 150 -3.19 -0.32 8.06
C SER A 150 -3.33 -0.63 9.55
N GLY A 151 -2.25 -0.55 10.34
CA GLY A 151 -2.30 -0.69 11.79
C GLY A 151 -3.12 0.43 12.44
N GLU A 152 -2.89 1.69 12.03
CA GLU A 152 -3.66 2.83 12.56
C GLU A 152 -5.10 2.85 12.08
N LEU A 153 -5.35 2.46 10.83
CA LEU A 153 -6.71 2.32 10.33
C LEU A 153 -7.49 1.33 11.20
N ILE A 154 -6.91 0.16 11.47
CA ILE A 154 -7.55 -0.86 12.29
C ILE A 154 -7.69 -0.40 13.75
N HIS A 155 -6.68 0.26 14.30
CA HIS A 155 -6.75 0.84 15.64
C HIS A 155 -7.91 1.86 15.72
N SER A 156 -8.06 2.71 14.71
CA SER A 156 -9.15 3.69 14.61
C SER A 156 -10.51 3.02 14.52
N ILE A 157 -10.65 1.97 13.71
CA ILE A 157 -11.89 1.17 13.61
C ILE A 157 -12.26 0.55 14.97
N VAL A 158 -11.30 -0.08 15.65
CA VAL A 158 -11.53 -0.67 16.97
C VAL A 158 -11.98 0.40 17.96
N LYS A 159 -11.28 1.54 18.00
CA LYS A 159 -11.58 2.63 18.94
C LYS A 159 -12.93 3.30 18.66
N ALA A 160 -13.28 3.53 17.40
CA ALA A 160 -14.48 4.26 17.01
C ALA A 160 -15.74 3.38 16.96
N ILE A 161 -15.60 2.08 16.67
CA ILE A 161 -16.74 1.18 16.46
C ILE A 161 -16.82 0.12 17.55
N PHE A 162 -15.75 -0.61 17.83
CA PHE A 162 -15.84 -1.77 18.73
C PHE A 162 -15.96 -1.36 20.20
N LEU A 163 -15.13 -0.41 20.65
CA LEU A 163 -15.13 0.00 22.06
C LEU A 163 -16.46 0.64 22.50
N PRO A 164 -17.05 1.59 21.75
CA PRO A 164 -18.31 2.23 22.16
C PRO A 164 -19.49 1.26 22.19
N ASN A 165 -19.46 0.22 21.36
CA ASN A 165 -20.49 -0.82 21.31
C ASN A 165 -20.21 -2.01 22.27
N ALA A 166 -19.17 -1.91 23.11
CA ALA A 166 -18.72 -3.00 24.00
C ALA A 166 -18.46 -4.34 23.27
N TRP A 167 -18.10 -4.30 21.98
CA TRP A 167 -17.79 -5.48 21.20
C TRP A 167 -16.38 -5.97 21.55
N ARG A 168 -16.30 -7.20 22.10
CA ARG A 168 -15.04 -7.80 22.59
C ARG A 168 -14.59 -9.03 21.82
N LYS A 169 -15.39 -9.48 20.85
CA LYS A 169 -15.15 -10.69 20.07
C LYS A 169 -15.20 -10.35 18.58
N PHE A 170 -14.34 -11.01 17.81
CA PHE A 170 -14.27 -10.87 16.37
C PHE A 170 -14.19 -12.26 15.71
N PHE A 171 -14.79 -12.39 14.54
CA PHE A 171 -14.60 -13.52 13.66
C PHE A 171 -14.16 -13.02 12.29
N GLY A 172 -12.98 -13.45 11.83
CA GLY A 172 -12.43 -13.03 10.54
C GLY A 172 -12.45 -14.17 9.52
N MET A 173 -12.94 -13.88 8.32
CA MET A 173 -12.78 -14.74 7.15
C MET A 173 -11.87 -14.04 6.15
N PHE A 174 -10.80 -14.71 5.72
CA PHE A 174 -9.89 -14.14 4.73
C PHE A 174 -9.31 -15.22 3.83
N THR A 175 -9.10 -14.84 2.57
CA THR A 175 -8.30 -15.63 1.63
C THR A 175 -6.85 -15.13 1.72
N TRP A 176 -5.90 -16.02 1.47
CA TRP A 176 -4.53 -15.61 1.29
C TRP A 176 -4.39 -15.10 -0.15
N SER A 177 -3.84 -13.90 -0.31
CA SER A 177 -3.28 -13.45 -1.58
C SER A 177 -1.76 -13.61 -1.49
N HIS A 178 -1.14 -14.14 -2.54
CA HIS A 178 0.30 -14.41 -2.61
C HIS A 178 1.13 -13.22 -2.10
N GLY A 179 2.11 -13.47 -1.22
CA GLY A 179 3.09 -12.44 -0.84
C GLY A 179 3.89 -12.71 0.43
N TYR A 180 3.26 -13.15 1.53
CA TYR A 180 3.93 -13.30 2.82
C TYR A 180 3.47 -14.57 3.56
N ALA A 181 4.42 -15.45 3.85
CA ALA A 181 4.19 -16.85 4.20
C ALA A 181 3.74 -17.10 5.64
N LYS A 182 2.91 -18.15 5.78
CA LYS A 182 2.68 -19.09 6.91
C LYS A 182 2.34 -18.58 8.32
N ASN A 183 2.77 -17.41 8.76
CA ASN A 183 2.56 -16.93 10.13
C ASN A 183 1.79 -15.61 10.24
N SER A 184 1.40 -15.07 9.09
CA SER A 184 0.65 -13.84 9.00
C SER A 184 -0.35 -13.98 7.87
N GLY A 185 -1.64 -14.08 8.20
CA GLY A 185 -2.69 -13.81 7.22
C GLY A 185 -2.46 -12.46 6.54
N ASN A 186 -3.25 -12.15 5.50
CA ASN A 186 -3.29 -10.87 4.80
C ASN A 186 -2.78 -9.72 5.69
N LEU A 187 -1.85 -8.87 5.24
CA LEU A 187 -1.15 -7.89 6.07
C LEU A 187 -2.07 -6.97 6.90
N PHE A 188 -3.34 -6.77 6.48
CA PHE A 188 -4.39 -6.17 7.31
C PHE A 188 -4.71 -6.96 8.59
N MET A 189 -4.76 -8.29 8.52
CA MET A 189 -4.92 -9.20 9.65
C MET A 189 -3.72 -9.14 10.61
N GLN A 190 -2.52 -8.80 10.16
CA GLN A 190 -1.41 -8.53 11.09
C GLN A 190 -1.70 -7.30 11.94
N GLY A 191 -2.09 -6.19 11.31
CA GLY A 191 -2.51 -4.97 12.02
C GLY A 191 -3.65 -5.25 13.00
N PHE A 192 -4.65 -6.01 12.56
CA PHE A 192 -5.75 -6.43 13.43
C PHE A 192 -5.30 -7.29 14.61
N ASN A 193 -4.48 -8.31 14.35
CA ASN A 193 -3.90 -9.17 15.40
C ASN A 193 -3.12 -8.35 16.43
N TRP A 194 -2.32 -7.39 15.96
CA TRP A 194 -1.52 -6.51 16.81
C TRP A 194 -2.40 -5.60 17.70
N VAL A 195 -3.46 -5.00 17.13
CA VAL A 195 -4.39 -4.14 17.87
C VAL A 195 -5.18 -4.97 18.89
N ARG A 196 -5.80 -6.08 18.47
CA ARG A 196 -6.66 -6.87 19.37
C ARG A 196 -5.91 -7.41 20.58
N GLN A 197 -4.64 -7.80 20.42
CA GLN A 197 -3.83 -8.38 21.50
C GLN A 197 -3.58 -7.33 22.59
N ARG A 198 -3.23 -6.10 22.19
CA ARG A 198 -3.06 -4.96 23.12
C ARG A 198 -4.35 -4.60 23.84
N MET A 199 -5.48 -4.80 23.17
CA MET A 199 -6.81 -4.51 23.70
C MET A 199 -7.46 -5.69 24.44
N ASN A 200 -6.72 -6.81 24.63
CA ASN A 200 -7.21 -8.05 25.23
C ASN A 200 -8.54 -8.57 24.62
N MET A 201 -8.67 -8.42 23.30
CA MET A 201 -9.84 -8.86 22.54
C MET A 201 -9.62 -10.27 21.98
N LYS A 202 -10.67 -11.09 22.03
CA LYS A 202 -10.65 -12.47 21.48
C LYS A 202 -11.01 -12.45 20.00
N ALA A 203 -10.31 -13.24 19.20
CA ALA A 203 -10.60 -13.40 17.78
C ALA A 203 -10.51 -14.87 17.38
N ASP A 204 -11.49 -15.30 16.58
CA ASP A 204 -11.51 -16.57 15.88
C ASP A 204 -11.31 -16.29 14.37
N TYR A 205 -10.71 -17.23 13.63
CA TYR A 205 -10.44 -17.06 12.20
C TYR A 205 -10.83 -18.30 11.39
N PHE A 206 -11.16 -18.07 10.12
CA PHE A 206 -11.25 -19.10 9.10
C PHE A 206 -10.57 -18.63 7.82
N ASP A 207 -9.61 -19.41 7.35
CA ASP A 207 -8.86 -19.14 6.14
C ASP A 207 -8.87 -20.35 5.20
N THR A 208 -8.67 -20.09 3.93
CA THR A 208 -8.74 -21.08 2.85
C THR A 208 -7.39 -21.38 2.23
N GLN A 209 -6.28 -20.88 2.76
CA GLN A 209 -4.93 -21.13 2.24
C GLN A 209 -4.80 -20.94 0.70
N ASN A 210 -5.10 -19.73 0.20
CA ASN A 210 -4.98 -19.28 -1.20
C ASN A 210 -6.10 -19.68 -2.19
N ARG A 211 -7.19 -20.31 -1.77
CA ARG A 211 -8.39 -20.45 -2.64
C ARG A 211 -9.47 -19.45 -2.28
N THR A 212 -10.35 -19.13 -3.20
CA THR A 212 -11.58 -18.40 -2.89
C THR A 212 -12.49 -19.25 -2.01
N PHE A 213 -13.25 -18.60 -1.12
CA PHE A 213 -14.32 -19.28 -0.41
C PHE A 213 -15.43 -19.67 -1.39
N THR A 214 -16.03 -20.85 -1.20
CA THR A 214 -17.29 -21.17 -1.88
C THR A 214 -18.45 -20.50 -1.14
N GLU A 215 -19.56 -20.26 -1.84
CA GLU A 215 -20.77 -19.72 -1.19
C GLU A 215 -21.28 -20.61 -0.06
N GLU A 216 -21.16 -21.93 -0.23
CA GLU A 216 -21.52 -22.91 0.79
C GLU A 216 -20.66 -22.74 2.05
N GLU A 217 -19.34 -22.55 1.90
CA GLU A 217 -18.44 -22.36 3.05
C GLU A 217 -18.69 -21.05 3.77
N ILE A 218 -18.99 -19.97 3.04
CA ILE A 218 -19.40 -18.69 3.64
C ILE A 218 -20.67 -18.90 4.44
N THR A 219 -21.69 -19.49 3.81
CA THR A 219 -23.00 -19.73 4.43
C THR A 219 -22.90 -20.61 5.67
N ASN A 220 -22.17 -21.72 5.57
CA ASN A 220 -21.96 -22.65 6.68
C ASN A 220 -21.16 -22.00 7.80
N THR A 221 -20.16 -21.18 7.49
CA THR A 221 -19.40 -20.46 8.53
C THR A 221 -20.30 -19.48 9.28
N LEU A 222 -21.07 -18.65 8.56
CA LEU A 222 -21.96 -17.67 9.16
C LEU A 222 -23.07 -18.35 10.01
N LYS A 223 -23.72 -19.39 9.49
CA LYS A 223 -24.82 -20.07 10.20
C LYS A 223 -24.34 -21.02 11.29
N GLN A 224 -23.42 -21.92 10.96
CA GLN A 224 -23.06 -23.05 11.82
C GLN A 224 -21.91 -22.76 12.78
N ARG A 225 -21.07 -21.74 12.52
CA ARG A 225 -19.96 -21.39 13.43
C ARG A 225 -20.18 -20.08 14.16
N ILE A 226 -20.72 -19.07 13.48
CA ILE A 226 -20.97 -17.77 14.11
C ILE A 226 -22.34 -17.78 14.79
N ALA A 227 -23.42 -18.01 14.05
CA ALA A 227 -24.77 -17.88 14.62
C ALA A 227 -25.04 -18.91 15.72
N SER A 228 -24.69 -20.18 15.51
CA SER A 228 -24.83 -21.22 16.54
C SER A 228 -24.08 -20.90 17.86
N LYS A 229 -22.95 -20.21 17.78
CA LYS A 229 -22.07 -19.91 18.93
C LYS A 229 -22.43 -18.59 19.60
N TYR A 230 -22.99 -17.62 18.86
CA TYR A 230 -23.10 -16.23 19.30
C TYR A 230 -24.51 -15.62 19.21
N SER A 231 -25.46 -16.22 18.47
CA SER A 231 -26.80 -15.65 18.26
C SER A 231 -27.85 -16.08 19.31
N GLY A 232 -27.41 -16.67 20.43
CA GLY A 232 -28.32 -17.35 21.35
C GLY A 232 -28.81 -18.68 20.77
N LYS A 233 -29.23 -19.62 21.61
CA LYS A 233 -29.83 -20.86 21.11
C LYS A 233 -31.08 -20.48 20.33
N ASN A 234 -31.22 -20.96 19.09
CA ASN A 234 -32.52 -21.04 18.46
C ASN A 234 -33.42 -21.78 19.45
N GLU A 235 -34.42 -21.09 20.00
CA GLU A 235 -35.56 -21.80 20.58
C GLU A 235 -36.08 -22.69 19.45
N SER A 236 -35.98 -23.98 19.73
CA SER A 236 -36.20 -25.10 18.82
C SER A 236 -37.38 -24.88 17.89
N GLU A 237 -37.19 -25.25 16.62
CA GLU A 237 -38.30 -25.70 15.77
C GLU A 237 -39.23 -26.58 16.59
N PRO A 238 -40.56 -26.40 16.53
CA PRO A 238 -41.46 -27.19 17.35
C PRO A 238 -41.33 -28.66 16.95
N SER A 239 -40.95 -29.50 17.90
CA SER A 239 -40.98 -30.95 17.75
C SER A 239 -42.39 -31.39 17.34
N GLU A 240 -42.50 -32.20 16.28
CA GLU A 240 -43.74 -32.75 15.72
C GLU A 240 -44.62 -33.58 16.69
N SER A 241 -44.28 -33.67 17.98
CA SER A 241 -45.02 -34.46 18.97
C SER A 241 -46.21 -33.74 19.63
N SER A 242 -46.47 -32.47 19.32
CA SER A 242 -47.62 -31.73 19.89
C SER A 242 -48.74 -31.46 18.88
N ARG A 243 -49.02 -32.41 17.99
CA ARG A 243 -50.33 -32.52 17.32
C ARG A 243 -51.18 -33.55 18.05
N SER A 244 -51.73 -33.16 19.20
CA SER A 244 -52.91 -33.85 19.73
C SER A 244 -53.96 -32.84 20.16
N ASN A 245 -55.17 -33.09 19.68
CA ASN A 245 -56.45 -32.55 20.15
C ASN A 245 -56.71 -31.06 19.92
N ILE A 246 -57.18 -30.74 18.71
CA ILE A 246 -58.18 -29.69 18.55
C ILE A 246 -59.45 -30.38 18.02
N GLU A 247 -60.41 -30.54 18.91
CA GLU A 247 -61.79 -30.89 18.60
C GLU A 247 -62.34 -29.95 17.52
N LYS A 248 -62.98 -30.53 16.50
CA LYS A 248 -63.77 -29.76 15.54
C LYS A 248 -65.02 -29.24 16.25
N PRO A 249 -65.30 -27.93 16.25
CA PRO A 249 -66.63 -27.47 16.62
C PRO A 249 -67.59 -27.71 15.45
N ASN A 250 -68.67 -28.43 15.75
CA ASN A 250 -69.86 -28.55 14.91
C ASN A 250 -70.30 -27.17 14.40
N ARG A 251 -70.58 -27.08 13.10
CA ARG A 251 -71.50 -26.07 12.56
C ARG A 251 -72.55 -26.77 11.71
N PHE A 252 -73.78 -26.31 11.97
CA PHE A 252 -75.07 -26.58 11.34
C PHE A 252 -75.02 -26.89 9.85
#